data_AF-A0A8J8MF87-F1
#
_entry.id   AF-A0A8J8MF87-F1
#
_cell.length_a   1.000
_cell.length_b   1.000
_cell.length_c   1.000
_cell.angle_alpha   90.00
_cell.angle_beta   90.00
_cell.angle_gamma   90.00
#
_symmetry.space_group_name_H-M   'P 1'
#
loop_
_entity.id
_entity.type
_entity.pdbx_description
1 polymer ?
#
loop_
_entity_poly.entity_id
_entity_poly.type
_entity_poly.pdbx_seq_one_letter_code
_entity_poly.pdbx_strand_id
1 'polypeptide(L)'
;MSKIVPQSDIYNYLYNPDYNGVRGFTAVKEHGVNIKTLPEKFEGARLDYDNTSFKVTNGVDGISKSTGAPDKFYGTIEYTVGDSNKLSIPNWEPTVDNYPFTGKGFTGSKNIVLPEYYQDPRDFVNGDIFKIVDSKTGAVTQQFIFDEKIKWIELK
;
A
#
# COMPACT_ATOMS: atom_id res chain seq x y z
N MET A 1 6.76 7.35 -5.97
CA MET A 1 5.68 7.05 -5.00
C MET A 1 5.65 5.56 -4.71
N SER A 2 5.07 5.19 -3.56
CA SER A 2 4.96 3.82 -3.09
C SER A 2 3.55 3.59 -2.51
N LYS A 3 2.89 2.52 -2.97
CA LYS A 3 1.60 2.06 -2.48
C LYS A 3 1.76 0.67 -1.87
N ILE A 4 1.27 0.49 -0.65
CA ILE A 4 1.22 -0.81 0.02
C ILE A 4 -0.13 -1.46 -0.26
N VAL A 5 -0.13 -2.75 -0.60
CA VAL A 5 -1.34 -3.52 -0.90
C VAL A 5 -1.34 -4.84 -0.12
N PRO A 6 -2.52 -5.33 0.32
CA PRO A 6 -2.65 -6.53 1.14
C PRO A 6 -2.32 -7.79 0.35
N GLN A 7 -2.01 -8.88 1.04
CA GLN A 7 -1.67 -10.16 0.41
C GLN A 7 -2.77 -10.64 -0.55
N SER A 8 -4.03 -10.44 -0.17
CA SER A 8 -5.21 -10.84 -0.94
C SER A 8 -5.30 -10.17 -2.31
N ASP A 9 -4.71 -8.99 -2.46
CA ASP A 9 -4.78 -8.22 -3.71
C ASP A 9 -3.60 -8.47 -4.64
N ILE A 10 -2.54 -9.14 -4.19
CA ILE A 10 -1.34 -9.39 -5.01
C ILE A 10 -1.71 -10.11 -6.31
N TYR A 11 -2.53 -11.16 -6.22
CA TYR A 11 -2.98 -11.90 -7.39
C TYR A 11 -3.83 -11.02 -8.33
N ASN A 12 -4.69 -10.17 -7.77
CA ASN A 12 -5.51 -9.26 -8.56
C ASN A 12 -4.64 -8.28 -9.36
N TYR A 13 -3.66 -7.64 -8.73
CA TYR A 13 -2.76 -6.74 -9.46
C TYR A 13 -1.95 -7.43 -10.56
N LEU A 14 -1.57 -8.69 -10.37
CA LEU A 14 -0.79 -9.43 -11.37
C LEU A 14 -1.62 -9.93 -12.55
N TYR A 15 -2.88 -10.32 -12.33
CA TYR A 15 -3.63 -11.12 -13.31
C TYR A 15 -5.05 -10.63 -13.59
N ASN A 16 -5.63 -9.75 -12.76
CA ASN A 16 -6.97 -9.21 -13.00
C ASN A 16 -6.89 -7.91 -13.83
N PRO A 17 -7.49 -7.87 -15.03
CA PRO A 17 -7.47 -6.68 -15.88
C PRO A 17 -8.17 -5.45 -15.27
N ASP A 18 -9.05 -5.64 -14.27
CA ASP A 18 -9.72 -4.55 -13.57
C ASP A 18 -8.77 -3.83 -12.59
N TYR A 19 -7.65 -4.45 -12.24
CA TYR A 19 -6.61 -3.88 -11.37
C TYR A 19 -5.49 -3.29 -12.24
N ASN A 20 -5.83 -2.26 -13.01
CA ASN A 20 -4.97 -1.69 -14.06
C ASN A 20 -4.22 -0.41 -13.65
N GLY A 21 -4.24 -0.03 -12.38
CA GLY A 21 -3.59 1.20 -11.92
C GLY A 21 -3.46 1.35 -10.41
N VAL A 22 -2.97 2.52 -10.00
CA VAL A 22 -2.80 2.93 -8.60
C VAL A 22 -3.77 4.03 -8.23
N ARG A 23 -4.24 4.02 -6.99
CA ARG A 23 -5.10 5.07 -6.41
C ARG A 23 -5.05 5.12 -4.88
N GLY A 24 -5.62 6.20 -4.34
CA GLY A 24 -5.80 6.42 -2.90
C GLY A 24 -4.51 6.81 -2.20
N PHE A 25 -4.46 6.56 -0.89
CA PHE A 25 -3.32 6.96 -0.07
C PHE A 25 -2.02 6.26 -0.46
N THR A 26 -0.96 7.06 -0.59
CA THR A 26 0.38 6.66 -1.02
C THR A 26 1.42 7.51 -0.29
N ALA A 27 2.68 7.06 -0.28
CA ALA A 27 3.78 7.84 0.27
C ALA A 27 4.92 7.95 -0.73
N VAL A 28 5.81 8.92 -0.50
CA VAL A 28 7.11 8.96 -1.18
C VAL A 28 7.90 7.73 -0.74
N LYS A 29 8.51 7.02 -1.69
CA LYS A 29 9.18 5.73 -1.44
C LYS A 29 10.28 5.88 -0.39
N GLU A 30 11.05 6.95 -0.51
CA GLU A 30 12.22 7.26 0.30
C GLU A 30 11.83 7.50 1.77
N HIS A 31 10.63 8.02 2.04
CA HIS A 31 10.15 8.23 3.40
C HIS A 31 9.88 6.91 4.14
N GLY A 32 9.59 5.83 3.40
CA GLY A 32 9.27 4.52 3.94
C GLY A 32 10.41 3.50 3.92
N VAL A 33 11.65 3.91 3.57
CA VAL A 33 12.77 2.98 3.31
C VAL A 33 13.19 2.16 4.54
N ASN A 34 13.00 2.72 5.74
CA ASN A 34 13.34 2.07 7.00
C ASN A 34 12.16 1.32 7.64
N ILE A 35 10.96 1.43 7.07
CA ILE A 35 9.74 0.75 7.51
C ILE A 35 9.61 -0.51 6.64
N LYS A 36 9.90 -1.69 7.17
CA LYS A 36 10.17 -2.88 6.34
C LYS A 36 9.18 -4.02 6.55
N THR A 37 8.79 -4.26 7.79
CA THR A 37 7.89 -5.37 8.12
C THR A 37 6.43 -4.96 7.92
N LEU A 38 5.54 -5.95 7.76
CA LEU A 38 4.12 -5.66 7.64
C LEU A 38 3.56 -4.93 8.88
N PRO A 39 3.88 -5.29 10.14
CA PRO A 39 3.43 -4.51 11.29
C PRO A 39 3.87 -3.04 11.25
N GLU A 40 5.13 -2.77 10.88
CA GLU A 40 5.62 -1.40 10.76
C GLU A 40 4.93 -0.64 9.62
N LYS A 41 4.68 -1.29 8.48
CA LYS A 41 3.94 -0.68 7.36
C LYS A 41 2.48 -0.42 7.74
N PHE A 42 1.86 -1.38 8.41
CA PHE A 42 0.49 -1.30 8.91
C PHE A 42 0.33 -0.15 9.89
N GLU A 43 1.28 0.01 10.80
CA GLU A 43 1.30 1.12 11.76
C GLU A 43 1.66 2.47 11.10
N GLY A 44 2.73 2.51 10.31
CA GLY A 44 3.27 3.75 9.74
C GLY A 44 2.42 4.34 8.61
N ALA A 45 1.73 3.49 7.85
CA ALA A 45 0.75 3.91 6.85
C ALA A 45 -0.70 3.81 7.35
N ARG A 46 -0.90 3.58 8.67
CA ARG A 46 -2.19 3.41 9.35
C ARG A 46 -3.21 2.68 8.48
N LEU A 47 -2.88 1.44 8.18
CA LEU A 47 -3.72 0.54 7.40
C LEU A 47 -4.76 -0.16 8.28
N ASP A 48 -4.90 0.29 9.53
CA ASP A 48 -5.79 -0.20 10.59
C ASP A 48 -7.18 0.47 10.57
N TYR A 49 -7.86 0.40 9.43
CA TYR A 49 -9.23 0.90 9.25
C TYR A 49 -10.27 -0.22 9.23
N ASP A 50 -11.54 0.14 9.41
CA ASP A 50 -12.69 -0.77 9.31
C ASP A 50 -12.67 -1.61 8.03
N ASN A 51 -12.67 -2.94 8.19
CA ASN A 51 -12.61 -3.92 7.09
C ASN A 51 -11.35 -3.80 6.22
N THR A 52 -10.25 -3.31 6.80
CA THR A 52 -8.94 -3.46 6.17
C THR A 52 -8.68 -4.92 5.79
N SER A 53 -8.07 -5.13 4.64
CA SER A 53 -7.74 -6.49 4.17
C SER A 53 -6.38 -6.98 4.67
N PHE A 54 -5.63 -6.13 5.38
CA PHE A 54 -4.30 -6.44 5.91
C PHE A 54 -4.39 -7.24 7.21
N LYS A 55 -3.67 -8.36 7.29
CA LYS A 55 -3.71 -9.27 8.44
C LYS A 55 -2.35 -9.35 9.13
N VAL A 56 -2.14 -8.54 10.17
CA VAL A 56 -0.86 -8.48 10.91
C VAL A 56 -0.67 -9.60 11.93
N THR A 57 -1.75 -10.13 12.51
CA THR A 57 -1.72 -11.17 13.54
C THR A 57 -2.88 -12.15 13.35
N ASN A 58 -2.84 -13.32 14.00
CA ASN A 58 -4.03 -14.17 14.13
C ASN A 58 -5.08 -13.38 14.93
N GLY A 59 -6.29 -13.18 14.42
CA GLY A 59 -7.36 -12.52 15.18
C GLY A 59 -8.15 -11.47 14.42
N VAL A 60 -8.74 -10.53 15.14
CA VAL A 60 -9.78 -9.62 14.63
C VAL A 60 -9.23 -8.38 13.92
N ASP A 61 -9.77 -8.02 12.74
CA ASP A 61 -9.52 -6.75 12.03
C ASP A 61 -9.93 -5.57 12.91
N GLY A 62 -9.03 -5.05 13.76
CA GLY A 62 -9.12 -3.78 14.53
C GLY A 62 -10.38 -3.49 15.37
N ILE A 63 -11.43 -4.30 15.26
CA ILE A 63 -12.83 -3.97 15.55
C ILE A 63 -13.57 -5.20 16.03
N SER A 64 -13.65 -6.33 15.26
CA SER A 64 -14.20 -7.65 15.71
C SER A 64 -14.39 -8.77 14.65
N LYS A 65 -13.76 -8.78 13.46
CA LYS A 65 -13.92 -9.91 12.49
C LYS A 65 -12.72 -10.85 12.47
N SER A 66 -12.93 -12.13 12.77
CA SER A 66 -11.88 -13.16 12.72
C SER A 66 -11.23 -13.19 11.34
N THR A 67 -10.01 -12.65 11.26
CA THR A 67 -9.17 -12.81 10.10
C THR A 67 -8.45 -14.15 10.23
N GLY A 68 -8.28 -14.87 9.12
CA GLY A 68 -7.55 -16.12 9.09
C GLY A 68 -6.07 -15.97 9.48
N ALA A 69 -5.20 -16.80 8.92
CA ALA A 69 -3.77 -16.66 9.19
C ALA A 69 -3.24 -15.26 8.75
N PRO A 70 -2.25 -14.70 9.49
CA PRO A 70 -1.60 -13.46 9.12
C PRO A 70 -1.01 -13.53 7.71
N ASP A 71 -0.94 -12.37 7.07
CA ASP A 71 -0.33 -12.20 5.76
C ASP A 71 1.16 -12.53 5.84
N LYS A 72 1.57 -13.53 5.06
CA LYS A 72 2.98 -13.93 4.91
C LYS A 72 3.73 -12.98 4.00
N PHE A 73 3.01 -12.35 3.07
CA PHE A 73 3.54 -11.37 2.14
C PHE A 73 2.66 -10.13 2.09
N TYR A 74 3.23 -9.02 1.66
CA TYR A 74 2.48 -7.85 1.23
C TYR A 74 3.05 -7.33 -0.10
N GLY A 75 2.24 -6.58 -0.83
CA GLY A 75 2.65 -5.97 -2.08
C GLY A 75 3.12 -4.54 -1.89
N THR A 76 4.15 -4.14 -2.62
CA THR A 76 4.57 -2.73 -2.75
C THR A 76 4.65 -2.35 -4.21
N ILE A 77 3.83 -1.38 -4.62
CA ILE A 77 3.85 -0.82 -5.97
C ILE A 77 4.64 0.50 -5.92
N GLU A 78 5.73 0.58 -6.67
CA GLU A 78 6.54 1.77 -6.84
C GLU A 78 6.33 2.36 -8.23
N TYR A 79 6.00 3.64 -8.30
CA TYR A 79 5.65 4.31 -9.55
C TYR A 79 6.09 5.78 -9.56
N THR A 80 6.23 6.34 -10.75
CA THR A 80 6.42 7.78 -10.95
C THR A 80 5.07 8.46 -11.11
N VAL A 81 4.92 9.66 -10.53
CA VAL A 81 3.62 10.37 -10.49
C VAL A 81 3.10 10.67 -11.91
N GLY A 82 4.00 11.04 -12.83
CA GLY A 82 3.65 11.43 -14.19
C GLY A 82 3.01 12.82 -14.23
N ASP A 83 1.76 12.93 -13.77
CA ASP A 83 0.99 14.18 -13.69
C ASP A 83 0.82 14.60 -12.22
N SER A 84 1.52 15.67 -11.81
CA SER A 84 1.48 16.18 -10.45
C SER A 84 0.09 16.68 -10.03
N ASN A 85 -0.80 17.03 -10.96
CA ASN A 85 -2.15 17.48 -10.63
C ASN A 85 -3.04 16.34 -10.10
N LYS A 86 -2.65 15.09 -10.36
CA LYS A 86 -3.32 13.88 -9.86
C LYS A 86 -2.81 13.43 -8.49
N LEU A 87 -1.88 14.17 -7.90
CA LEU A 87 -1.36 13.93 -6.57
C LEU A 87 -1.69 15.12 -5.68
N SER A 88 -2.35 14.87 -4.57
CA SER A 88 -2.72 15.91 -3.60
C SER A 88 -2.22 15.58 -2.20
N ILE A 89 -1.95 16.63 -1.42
CA ILE A 89 -1.83 16.50 0.02
C ILE A 89 -3.26 16.54 0.56
N PRO A 90 -3.78 15.45 1.14
CA PRO A 90 -5.15 15.44 1.60
C PRO A 90 -5.32 16.40 2.78
N ASN A 91 -6.40 17.18 2.77
CA ASN A 91 -6.78 18.10 3.85
C ASN A 91 -8.28 17.96 4.14
N TRP A 92 -8.73 16.75 4.42
CA TRP A 92 -10.11 16.43 4.69
C TRP A 92 -10.45 16.73 6.15
N GLU A 93 -11.68 17.14 6.44
CA GLU A 93 -12.11 17.37 7.82
C GLU A 93 -12.13 16.04 8.59
N PRO A 94 -11.52 15.97 9.78
CA PRO A 94 -11.55 14.76 10.58
C PRO A 94 -12.96 14.61 11.17
N THR A 95 -13.56 13.44 11.00
CA THR A 95 -14.72 13.03 11.78
C THR A 95 -14.26 12.14 12.92
N VAL A 96 -15.00 12.13 14.03
CA VAL A 96 -14.66 11.33 15.22
C VAL A 96 -14.68 9.82 14.92
N ASP A 97 -15.42 9.43 13.87
CA ASP A 97 -15.54 8.06 13.39
C ASP A 97 -14.46 7.67 12.37
N ASN A 98 -13.65 8.61 11.88
CA ASN A 98 -12.55 8.32 10.94
C ASN A 98 -11.30 7.87 11.70
N TYR A 99 -11.35 6.66 12.28
CA TYR A 99 -10.15 5.95 12.70
C TYR A 99 -9.75 4.95 11.61
N PRO A 100 -8.50 4.98 11.12
CA PRO A 100 -7.39 5.83 11.50
C PRO A 100 -7.52 7.25 10.95
N PHE A 101 -7.02 8.23 11.72
CA PHE A 101 -6.94 9.63 11.31
C PHE A 101 -5.98 9.78 10.12
N THR A 102 -6.50 9.60 8.91
CA THR A 102 -5.84 9.82 7.62
C THR A 102 -6.40 11.09 6.98
N GLY A 103 -5.77 11.58 5.92
CA GLY A 103 -6.34 12.69 5.14
C GLY A 103 -5.96 14.11 5.59
N LYS A 104 -4.88 14.27 6.37
CA LYS A 104 -4.29 15.58 6.75
C LYS A 104 -2.82 15.72 6.32
N GLY A 105 -2.42 15.02 5.25
CA GLY A 105 -1.06 15.05 4.69
C GLY A 105 -0.02 14.24 5.46
N PHE A 106 -0.36 13.73 6.63
CA PHE A 106 0.45 12.81 7.41
C PHE A 106 -0.41 11.70 7.96
N THR A 107 0.20 10.53 8.00
CA THR A 107 -0.35 9.35 8.64
C THR A 107 0.62 8.93 9.73
N GLY A 108 0.11 8.74 10.95
CA GLY A 108 0.98 8.47 12.07
C GLY A 108 0.33 7.65 13.16
N SER A 109 1.17 6.88 13.85
CA SER A 109 0.89 6.19 15.09
C SER A 109 1.66 6.85 16.24
N LYS A 110 1.69 6.21 17.41
CA LYS A 110 2.57 6.61 18.52
C LYS A 110 4.06 6.49 18.17
N ASN A 111 4.42 5.58 17.26
CA ASN A 111 5.80 5.19 17.00
C ASN A 111 6.33 5.65 15.63
N ILE A 112 5.45 5.86 14.65
CA ILE A 112 5.84 6.18 13.27
C ILE A 112 4.98 7.32 12.75
N VAL A 113 5.59 8.30 12.06
CA VAL A 113 4.88 9.33 11.29
C VAL A 113 5.41 9.29 9.87
N LEU A 114 4.50 9.23 8.89
CA LEU A 114 4.79 9.15 7.47
C LEU A 114 4.03 10.25 6.72
N PRO A 115 4.69 11.08 5.91
CA PRO A 115 3.99 11.97 4.99
C PRO A 115 3.17 11.16 3.98
N GLU A 116 1.90 11.50 3.86
CA GLU A 116 0.92 10.82 3.02
C GLU A 116 0.38 11.75 1.93
N TYR A 117 0.16 11.18 0.76
CA TYR A 117 -0.47 11.83 -0.39
C TYR A 117 -1.66 11.01 -0.85
N TYR A 118 -2.63 11.66 -1.47
CA TYR A 118 -3.72 10.99 -2.16
C TYR A 118 -3.48 11.02 -3.67
N GLN A 119 -3.42 9.83 -4.27
CA GLN A 119 -3.26 9.64 -5.71
C GLN A 119 -4.64 9.39 -6.34
N ASP A 120 -5.05 10.27 -7.26
CA ASP A 120 -6.19 10.00 -8.13
C ASP A 120 -5.88 8.81 -9.05
N PRO A 121 -6.90 8.07 -9.54
CA PRO A 121 -6.69 6.93 -10.40
C PRO A 121 -5.71 7.22 -11.55
N ARG A 122 -4.65 6.41 -11.59
CA ARG A 122 -3.59 6.45 -12.59
C ARG A 122 -3.33 5.03 -13.04
N ASP A 123 -3.53 4.76 -14.33
CA ASP A 123 -3.20 3.47 -14.92
C ASP A 123 -1.69 3.16 -14.79
N PHE A 124 -1.35 1.87 -14.79
CA PHE A 124 0.03 1.44 -14.87
C PHE A 124 0.64 1.81 -16.22
N VAL A 125 1.91 2.20 -16.19
CA VAL A 125 2.68 2.56 -17.39
C VAL A 125 4.02 1.82 -17.37
N ASN A 126 4.69 1.81 -18.52
CA ASN A 126 6.00 1.18 -18.67
C ASN A 126 6.98 1.63 -17.57
N GLY A 127 7.55 0.67 -16.85
CA GLY A 127 8.55 0.92 -15.82
C GLY A 127 8.03 1.02 -14.39
N ASP A 128 6.71 1.00 -14.16
CA ASP A 128 6.17 0.81 -12.81
C ASP A 128 6.64 -0.53 -12.23
N ILE A 129 6.95 -0.58 -10.95
CA ILE A 129 7.53 -1.74 -10.28
C ILE A 129 6.54 -2.30 -9.27
N PHE A 130 6.31 -3.60 -9.28
CA PHE A 130 5.56 -4.29 -8.23
C PHE A 130 6.45 -5.28 -7.50
N LYS A 131 6.50 -5.20 -6.17
CA LYS A 131 7.30 -6.07 -5.31
C LYS A 131 6.39 -6.90 -4.42
N ILE A 132 6.67 -8.19 -4.34
CA ILE A 132 6.14 -9.06 -3.29
C ILE A 132 7.20 -9.12 -2.20
N VAL A 133 6.80 -8.81 -0.97
CA VAL A 133 7.71 -8.63 0.15
C VAL A 133 7.31 -9.57 1.28
N ASP A 134 8.28 -10.26 1.87
CA ASP A 134 8.06 -11.08 3.07
C ASP A 134 7.67 -10.20 4.26
N SER A 135 6.51 -10.49 4.86
CA SER A 135 5.90 -9.65 5.90
C SER A 135 6.71 -9.56 7.19
N LYS A 136 7.59 -10.52 7.46
CA LYS A 136 8.35 -10.58 8.72
C LYS A 136 9.72 -9.95 8.61
N THR A 137 10.37 -10.10 7.47
CA THR A 137 11.75 -9.66 7.24
C THR A 137 11.83 -8.37 6.43
N GLY A 138 10.78 -8.06 5.66
CA GLY A 138 10.80 -6.98 4.68
C GLY A 138 11.68 -7.27 3.46
N ALA A 139 12.12 -8.52 3.28
CA ALA A 139 12.89 -8.92 2.12
C ALA A 139 11.98 -9.02 0.88
N VAL A 140 12.43 -8.45 -0.24
CA VAL A 140 11.75 -8.61 -1.53
C VAL A 140 11.95 -10.06 -1.98
N THR A 141 10.85 -10.78 -2.18
CA THR A 141 10.89 -12.19 -2.61
C THR A 141 10.68 -12.34 -4.11
N GLN A 142 9.89 -11.45 -4.72
CA GLN A 142 9.69 -11.34 -6.16
C GLN A 142 9.54 -9.87 -6.54
N GLN A 143 9.96 -9.53 -7.74
CA GLN A 143 9.83 -8.19 -8.30
C GLN A 143 9.37 -8.28 -9.75
N PHE A 144 8.51 -7.35 -10.14
CA PHE A 144 7.94 -7.25 -11.48
C PHE A 144 8.11 -5.84 -12.01
N ILE A 145 8.25 -5.72 -13.32
CA ILE A 145 8.18 -4.46 -14.06
C ILE A 145 6.97 -4.49 -14.97
N PHE A 146 6.24 -3.38 -15.03
CA PHE A 146 5.09 -3.25 -15.92
C PHE A 146 5.56 -2.87 -17.33
N ASP A 147 5.03 -3.58 -18.32
CA ASP A 147 5.09 -3.28 -19.75
C ASP A 147 3.66 -3.21 -20.30
N GLU A 148 3.31 -2.19 -21.06
CA GLU A 148 1.94 -1.96 -21.53
C GLU A 148 1.43 -3.08 -22.46
N LYS A 149 2.34 -3.77 -23.17
CA LYS A 149 2.02 -4.85 -24.11
C LYS A 149 1.95 -6.20 -23.40
N ILE A 150 2.89 -6.48 -22.49
CA ILE A 150 3.05 -7.79 -21.85
C ILE A 150 2.43 -7.83 -20.44
N LYS A 151 2.12 -6.67 -19.86
CA LYS A 151 1.71 -6.44 -18.46
C LYS A 151 2.86 -6.71 -17.49
N TRP A 152 2.63 -7.40 -16.40
CA TRP A 152 3.67 -7.65 -15.40
C TRP A 152 4.66 -8.71 -15.87
N ILE A 153 5.93 -8.31 -15.95
CA ILE A 153 7.05 -9.19 -16.27
C ILE A 153 7.86 -9.38 -15.00
N GLU A 154 8.04 -10.63 -14.56
CA GLU A 154 8.88 -10.96 -13.42
C GLU A 154 10.36 -10.67 -13.74
N LEU A 155 11.01 -9.93 -12.86
CA LEU A 155 12.44 -9.65 -12.87
C LEU A 155 13.15 -10.72 -12.06
N LYS A 156 14.13 -11.39 -12.68
CA LYS A 156 15.00 -12.37 -12.05
C LYS A 156 16.11 -11.71 -11.23
#